data_AF-A0A2D5Z5N1-F1
#
_entry.id   AF-A0A2D5Z5N1-F1
#
_cell.length_a   1.000
_cell.length_b   1.000
_cell.length_c   1.000
_cell.angle_alpha   90.00
_cell.angle_beta   90.00
_cell.angle_gamma   90.00
#
_symmetry.space_group_name_H-M   'P 1'
#
loop_
_entity.id
_entity.type
_entity.pdbx_description
1 polymer ?
#
loop_
_entity_poly.entity_id
_entity_poly.type
_entity_poly.pdbx_seq_one_letter_code
_entity_poly.pdbx_strand_id
1 'polypeptide(L)'
;MDDTETQDDQAPTPPPTDSVDAPATDGDAGDDAASEAGEEPSTVEADRSDPVIERIGRDLLRYHRKNALRVAWATPLLTAQHDGELIDRAYGVLADDELVEPVFHTVQRNGRTWQCYRVTKKGLSDGS
;
A
#
# COMPACT_ATOMS: atom_id res chain seq x y z
N MET A 1 18.30 23.41 -56.37
CA MET A 1 18.24 21.97 -56.66
C MET A 1 19.12 21.36 -55.57
N ASP A 2 18.62 21.05 -54.38
CA ASP A 2 17.37 20.36 -54.07
C ASP A 2 16.68 20.95 -52.82
N ASP A 3 15.39 21.29 -52.96
CA ASP A 3 14.49 21.72 -51.90
C ASP A 3 13.92 20.47 -51.22
N THR A 4 14.28 20.21 -49.95
CA THR A 4 13.72 19.08 -49.18
C THR A 4 12.53 19.57 -48.36
N GLU A 5 11.36 19.48 -48.99
CA GLU A 5 10.03 19.70 -48.41
C GLU A 5 9.76 18.62 -47.33
N THR A 6 9.59 19.02 -46.07
CA THR A 6 9.15 18.12 -44.98
C THR A 6 7.64 18.25 -44.84
N GLN A 7 6.91 17.18 -45.17
CA GLN A 7 5.45 17.12 -45.09
C GLN A 7 4.97 17.02 -43.64
N ASP A 8 4.04 17.89 -43.29
CA ASP A 8 3.23 17.92 -42.06
C ASP A 8 2.50 16.57 -41.86
N ASP A 9 2.90 15.84 -40.82
CA ASP A 9 2.19 14.66 -40.32
C ASP A 9 0.96 15.13 -39.52
N GLN A 10 -0.19 15.20 -40.19
CA GLN A 10 -1.47 15.51 -39.54
C GLN A 10 -1.83 14.40 -38.54
N ALA A 11 -1.78 14.72 -37.25
CA ALA A 11 -2.35 13.88 -36.21
C ALA A 11 -3.88 13.78 -36.37
N PRO A 12 -4.49 12.58 -36.30
CA PRO A 12 -5.94 12.42 -36.44
C PRO A 12 -6.67 13.03 -35.24
N THR A 13 -7.72 13.81 -35.51
CA THR A 13 -8.61 14.36 -34.48
C THR A 13 -9.48 13.26 -33.86
N PRO A 14 -9.66 13.24 -32.53
CA PRO A 14 -10.56 12.29 -31.88
C PRO A 14 -12.04 12.67 -32.12
N PRO A 15 -12.96 11.70 -32.15
CA PRO A 15 -14.40 11.96 -32.27
C PRO A 15 -14.97 12.61 -31.00
N PRO A 16 -16.09 13.34 -31.09
CA PRO A 16 -16.79 13.88 -29.93
C PRO A 16 -17.45 12.75 -29.13
N THR A 17 -17.20 12.71 -27.82
CA THR A 17 -17.96 11.89 -26.88
C THR A 17 -19.31 12.54 -26.62
N ASP A 18 -20.36 11.87 -27.08
CA ASP A 18 -21.76 12.19 -26.79
C ASP A 18 -22.04 12.03 -25.29
N SER A 19 -22.52 13.11 -24.68
CA SER A 19 -22.93 13.21 -23.29
C SER A 19 -24.19 12.39 -23.04
N VAL A 20 -24.06 11.28 -22.30
CA VAL A 20 -25.22 10.59 -21.74
C VAL A 20 -25.52 11.12 -20.34
N ASP A 21 -26.61 11.90 -20.29
CA ASP A 21 -27.36 12.30 -19.11
C ASP A 21 -27.92 11.04 -18.42
N ALA A 22 -27.63 10.87 -17.12
CA ALA A 22 -28.21 9.81 -16.31
C ALA A 22 -29.07 10.43 -15.20
N PRO A 23 -30.31 9.94 -14.99
CA PRO A 23 -31.29 10.58 -14.12
C PRO A 23 -30.97 10.42 -12.63
N ALA A 24 -31.33 11.45 -11.87
CA ALA A 24 -31.31 11.49 -10.42
C ALA A 24 -32.20 10.39 -9.81
N THR A 25 -31.62 9.59 -8.92
CA THR A 25 -32.36 8.70 -8.03
C THR A 25 -32.56 9.38 -6.68
N ASP A 26 -33.77 9.91 -6.48
CA ASP A 26 -34.35 10.21 -5.17
C ASP A 26 -34.88 8.87 -4.60
N GLY A 27 -34.46 8.49 -3.39
CA GLY A 27 -34.77 7.15 -2.88
C GLY A 27 -34.37 6.92 -1.43
N ASP A 28 -35.19 7.48 -0.54
CA ASP A 28 -35.78 6.84 0.64
C ASP A 28 -34.86 6.34 1.77
N ALA A 29 -35.13 6.91 2.95
CA ALA A 29 -34.56 6.54 4.23
C ALA A 29 -35.23 5.28 4.80
N GLY A 30 -34.42 4.29 5.18
CA GLY A 30 -34.81 3.21 6.09
C GLY A 30 -33.55 2.83 6.88
N ASP A 31 -33.41 3.30 8.10
CA ASP A 31 -33.93 2.73 9.35
C ASP A 31 -32.96 1.72 9.98
N ASP A 32 -32.85 1.90 11.28
CA ASP A 32 -31.87 1.44 12.23
C ASP A 32 -31.76 -0.09 12.32
N ALA A 33 -30.53 -0.59 12.22
CA ALA A 33 -30.18 -1.87 12.83
C ALA A 33 -28.76 -1.78 13.38
N ALA A 34 -28.64 -1.17 14.57
CA ALA A 34 -27.51 -1.38 15.45
C ALA A 34 -27.37 -2.88 15.75
N SER A 35 -26.60 -3.58 14.92
CA SER A 35 -26.11 -4.92 15.24
C SER A 35 -25.00 -4.76 16.26
N GLU A 36 -25.24 -5.26 17.45
CA GLU A 36 -24.23 -5.45 18.49
C GLU A 36 -23.07 -6.26 17.90
N ALA A 37 -22.02 -5.55 17.49
CA ALA A 37 -20.75 -6.16 17.14
C ALA A 37 -20.19 -6.74 18.44
N GLY A 38 -20.29 -8.07 18.58
CA GLY A 38 -19.36 -8.78 19.43
C GLY A 38 -17.96 -8.38 18.96
N GLU A 39 -17.18 -7.78 19.86
CA GLU A 39 -15.76 -7.51 19.67
C GLU A 39 -15.07 -8.86 19.43
N GLU A 40 -15.03 -9.29 18.17
CA GLU A 40 -14.00 -10.21 17.73
C GLU A 40 -12.67 -9.52 18.04
N PRO A 41 -11.74 -10.16 18.78
CA PRO A 41 -10.45 -9.57 19.05
C PRO A 41 -9.85 -9.20 17.70
N SER A 42 -9.71 -7.89 17.46
CA SER A 42 -9.23 -7.36 16.20
C SER A 42 -7.96 -8.13 15.85
N THR A 43 -7.91 -8.79 14.70
CA THR A 43 -6.83 -9.71 14.28
C THR A 43 -5.43 -9.12 14.51
N VAL A 44 -5.34 -7.78 14.55
CA VAL A 44 -4.16 -6.97 14.88
C VAL A 44 -3.64 -7.20 16.32
N GLU A 45 -4.50 -7.32 17.33
CA GLU A 45 -4.07 -7.52 18.73
C GLU A 45 -3.47 -8.91 18.97
N ALA A 46 -4.00 -9.93 18.29
CA ALA A 46 -3.43 -11.26 18.30
C ALA A 46 -2.04 -11.28 17.62
N ASP A 47 -1.88 -10.51 16.54
CA ASP A 47 -0.63 -10.41 15.80
C ASP A 47 0.46 -9.66 16.59
N ARG A 48 0.10 -8.64 17.37
CA ARG A 48 1.02 -7.92 18.26
C ARG A 48 1.67 -8.81 19.32
N SER A 49 0.98 -9.85 19.78
CA SER A 49 1.49 -10.78 20.80
C SER A 49 2.30 -11.95 20.21
N ASP A 50 2.44 -12.02 18.89
CA ASP A 50 3.20 -13.08 18.22
C ASP A 50 4.70 -12.75 18.21
N PRO A 51 5.55 -13.56 18.87
CA PRO A 51 6.99 -13.28 18.99
C PRO A 51 7.74 -13.36 17.64
N VAL A 52 7.17 -14.03 16.64
CA VAL A 52 7.73 -14.08 15.28
C VAL A 52 7.47 -12.75 14.57
N ILE A 53 6.24 -12.23 14.67
CA ILE A 53 5.86 -10.94 14.09
C ILE A 53 6.67 -9.81 14.70
N GLU A 54 6.79 -9.76 16.03
CA GLU A 54 7.61 -8.75 16.71
C GLU A 54 9.07 -8.77 16.23
N ARG A 55 9.62 -9.97 16.00
CA ARG A 55 10.99 -10.13 15.51
C ARG A 55 11.13 -9.64 14.07
N ILE A 56 10.20 -10.01 13.19
CA ILE A 56 10.18 -9.55 11.80
C ILE A 56 10.05 -8.02 11.76
N GLY A 57 9.11 -7.45 12.52
CA GLY A 57 8.89 -6.01 12.61
C GLY A 57 10.13 -5.25 13.07
N ARG A 58 10.85 -5.77 14.08
CA ARG A 58 12.11 -5.21 14.56
C ARG A 58 13.20 -5.20 13.48
N ASP A 59 13.33 -6.31 12.73
CA ASP A 59 14.33 -6.42 11.66
C ASP A 59 13.98 -5.50 10.47
N LEU A 60 12.70 -5.37 10.12
CA LEU A 60 12.20 -4.43 9.11
C LEU A 60 12.48 -2.98 9.51
N LEU A 61 12.15 -2.60 10.75
CA LEU A 61 12.36 -1.25 11.25
C LEU A 61 13.85 -0.91 11.31
N ARG A 62 14.68 -1.85 11.79
CA ARG A 62 16.15 -1.70 11.79
C ARG A 62 16.70 -1.48 10.38
N TYR A 63 16.16 -2.19 9.40
CA TYR A 63 16.57 -2.04 8.00
C TYR A 63 16.22 -0.67 7.44
N HIS A 64 14.98 -0.20 7.67
CA HIS A 64 14.55 1.12 7.21
C HIS A 64 15.30 2.25 7.92
N ARG A 65 15.60 2.12 9.22
CA ARG A 65 16.44 3.09 9.95
C ARG A 65 17.82 3.27 9.34
N LYS A 66 18.43 2.18 8.85
CA LYS A 66 19.72 2.24 8.14
C LYS A 66 19.62 2.93 6.78
N ASN A 67 18.42 3.01 6.19
CA ASN A 67 18.17 3.55 4.86
C ASN A 67 16.86 4.34 4.85
N ALA A 68 16.80 5.46 5.57
CA ALA A 68 15.55 6.17 5.87
C ALA A 68 14.71 6.59 4.64
N LEU A 69 15.35 6.78 3.48
CA LEU A 69 14.68 7.14 2.23
C LEU A 69 14.20 5.93 1.42
N ARG A 70 14.46 4.70 1.90
CA ARG A 70 14.18 3.49 1.16
C ARG A 70 12.72 3.10 1.29
N VAL A 71 12.09 2.91 0.13
CA VAL A 71 10.80 2.25 -0.01
C VAL A 71 11.06 0.75 -0.22
N ALA A 72 10.44 -0.10 0.59
CA ALA A 72 10.56 -1.54 0.43
C ALA A 72 9.32 -2.27 0.96
N TRP A 73 8.93 -3.35 0.28
CA TRP A 73 8.01 -4.33 0.84
C TRP A 73 8.72 -5.28 1.82
N ALA A 74 9.97 -5.67 1.57
CA ALA A 74 10.71 -6.57 2.45
C ALA A 74 12.21 -6.55 2.17
N THR A 75 13.02 -7.17 3.04
CA THR A 75 14.43 -7.43 2.75
C THR A 75 14.60 -8.79 2.08
N PRO A 76 15.62 -8.99 1.21
CA PRO A 76 15.87 -10.30 0.60
C PRO A 76 15.99 -11.43 1.64
N LEU A 77 16.65 -11.14 2.77
CA LEU A 77 16.83 -12.09 3.86
C LEU A 77 15.49 -12.49 4.49
N LEU A 78 14.63 -11.52 4.84
CA LEU A 78 13.33 -11.82 5.44
C LEU A 78 12.45 -12.61 4.48
N THR A 79 12.46 -12.28 3.20
CA THR A 79 11.67 -13.02 2.19
C THR A 79 12.17 -14.44 1.91
N ALA A 80 13.40 -14.77 2.33
CA ALA A 80 13.93 -16.12 2.25
C ALA A 80 13.63 -16.94 3.51
N GLN A 81 13.38 -16.28 4.64
CA GLN A 81 13.17 -16.90 5.95
C GLN A 81 11.70 -17.00 6.36
N HIS A 82 10.86 -16.11 5.83
CA HIS A 82 9.47 -15.96 6.23
C HIS A 82 8.57 -15.83 5.01
N ASP A 83 7.34 -16.31 5.16
CA ASP A 83 6.28 -16.13 4.18
C ASP A 83 5.91 -14.66 4.05
N GLY A 84 5.50 -14.26 2.83
CA GLY A 84 5.12 -12.88 2.54
C GLY A 84 3.94 -12.39 3.40
N GLU A 85 3.07 -13.30 3.83
CA GLU A 85 1.94 -12.99 4.72
C GLU A 85 2.38 -12.61 6.13
N LEU A 86 3.40 -13.28 6.69
CA LEU A 86 3.97 -12.90 7.99
C LEU A 86 4.67 -11.54 7.93
N ILE A 87 5.32 -11.25 6.81
CA ILE A 87 5.95 -9.95 6.58
C ILE A 87 4.90 -8.85 6.48
N ASP A 88 3.81 -9.09 5.75
CA ASP A 88 2.72 -8.13 5.58
C ASP A 88 2.01 -7.84 6.91
N ARG A 89 1.75 -8.88 7.71
CA ARG A 89 1.21 -8.74 9.07
C ARG A 89 2.12 -7.89 9.98
N ALA A 90 3.43 -8.16 9.96
CA ALA A 90 4.40 -7.35 10.69
C ALA A 90 4.43 -5.88 10.22
N TYR A 91 4.24 -5.60 8.93
CA TYR A 91 4.06 -4.24 8.44
C TYR A 91 2.74 -3.62 8.92
N GLY A 92 1.67 -4.40 8.99
CA GLY A 92 0.39 -3.98 9.56
C GLY A 92 0.55 -3.47 10.99
N VAL A 93 1.25 -4.23 11.85
CA VAL A 93 1.56 -3.81 13.22
C VAL A 93 2.39 -2.53 13.25
N LEU A 94 3.49 -2.46 12.48
CA LEU A 94 4.33 -1.27 12.43
C LEU A 94 3.62 -0.03 11.88
N ALA A 95 2.67 -0.22 10.96
CA ALA A 95 1.89 0.87 10.36
C ALA A 95 0.84 1.39 11.34
N ASP A 96 0.21 0.50 12.11
CA ASP A 96 -0.72 0.84 13.19
C ASP A 96 -0.01 1.63 14.31
N ASP A 97 1.23 1.26 14.63
CA ASP A 97 2.10 2.02 15.53
C ASP A 97 2.66 3.31 14.90
N GLU A 98 2.29 3.63 13.65
CA GLU A 98 2.76 4.77 12.85
C GLU A 98 4.30 4.84 12.69
N LEU A 99 5.00 3.72 12.83
CA LEU A 99 6.46 3.63 12.67
C LEU A 99 6.84 3.55 11.20
N VAL A 100 5.95 3.03 10.37
CA VAL A 100 6.05 2.99 8.91
C VAL A 100 4.74 3.46 8.30
N GLU A 101 4.80 3.87 7.04
CA GLU A 101 3.61 4.25 6.28
C GLU A 101 3.63 3.58 4.91
N PRO A 102 2.46 3.16 4.40
CA PRO A 102 2.35 2.64 3.05
C PRO A 102 2.65 3.75 2.05
N VAL A 103 3.28 3.39 0.93
CA VAL A 103 3.44 4.29 -0.20
C VAL A 103 2.66 3.79 -1.40
N PHE A 104 2.31 4.69 -2.32
CA PHE A 104 1.72 4.37 -3.62
C PHE A 104 2.75 3.72 -4.56
N HIS A 105 3.36 2.64 -4.09
CA HIS A 105 4.29 1.81 -4.84
C HIS A 105 4.07 0.36 -4.44
N THR A 106 3.99 -0.51 -5.44
CA THR A 106 3.80 -1.94 -5.23
C THR A 106 4.85 -2.72 -6.00
N VAL A 107 5.21 -3.89 -5.49
CA VAL A 107 6.13 -4.82 -6.16
C VAL A 107 5.41 -6.10 -6.53
N GLN A 108 5.63 -6.60 -7.74
CA GLN A 108 5.13 -7.91 -8.13
C GLN A 108 6.17 -8.99 -7.84
N ARG A 109 5.78 -10.03 -7.09
CA ARG A 109 6.61 -11.20 -6.82
C ARG A 109 5.74 -12.45 -6.78
N ASN A 110 6.14 -13.47 -7.55
CA ASN A 110 5.42 -14.75 -7.66
C ASN A 110 3.94 -14.58 -8.05
N GLY A 111 3.63 -13.63 -8.94
CA GLY A 111 2.26 -13.34 -9.37
C GLY A 111 1.39 -12.63 -8.32
N ARG A 112 1.94 -12.26 -7.16
CA ARG A 112 1.28 -11.44 -6.14
C ARG A 112 1.85 -10.02 -6.12
N THR A 113 0.98 -9.05 -5.93
CA THR A 113 1.32 -7.64 -5.74
C THR A 113 1.43 -7.35 -4.25
N TRP A 114 2.55 -6.75 -3.84
CA TRP A 114 2.82 -6.44 -2.45
C TRP A 114 2.97 -4.94 -2.25
N GLN A 115 2.38 -4.42 -1.18
CA GLN A 115 2.47 -3.01 -0.81
C GLN A 115 3.85 -2.68 -0.25
N CYS A 116 4.42 -1.56 -0.68
CA CYS A 116 5.67 -1.08 -0.12
C CYS A 116 5.43 -0.05 0.98
N TYR A 117 6.39 0.02 1.88
CA TYR A 117 6.35 0.91 3.03
C TYR A 117 7.63 1.74 3.10
N ARG A 118 7.54 2.90 3.74
CA ARG A 118 8.68 3.73 4.16
C ARG A 118 8.61 3.97 5.66
N VAL A 119 9.74 4.22 6.30
CA VAL A 119 9.77 4.60 7.73
C VAL A 119 9.31 6.04 7.92
N THR A 120 8.52 6.28 8.96
CA THR A 120 8.07 7.62 9.34
C THR A 120 9.13 8.32 10.19
N LYS A 121 8.90 9.61 10.50
CA LYS A 121 9.73 10.33 11.48
C LYS A 121 9.72 9.63 12.85
N LYS A 122 8.55 9.15 13.30
CA LYS A 122 8.38 8.41 14.56
C LYS A 122 9.21 7.13 14.56
N GLY A 123 9.11 6.34 13.49
CA GLY A 123 9.87 5.11 13.32
C GLY A 123 11.38 5.32 13.33
N LEU A 124 11.88 6.48 12.92
CA LEU A 124 13.31 6.84 12.99
C LEU A 124 13.76 7.22 14.41
N SER A 125 12.90 7.86 15.20
CA SER A 125 13.23 8.40 16.52
C SER A 125 13.15 7.37 17.65
N ASP A 126 12.31 6.35 17.51
CA ASP A 126 12.00 5.34 18.56
C ASP A 126 13.14 4.30 18.77
N GLY A 127 14.39 4.70 18.64
CA GLY A 127 15.55 3.80 18.66
C GLY A 127 16.86 4.42 19.14
N SER A 128 16.79 5.60 19.75
CA SER A 128 17.93 6.25 20.43
C SER A 128 17.99 5.88 21.90
#